data_AF-A0A1H8P0Z4-F1
#
_entry.id   AF-A0A1H8P0Z4-F1
#
_cell.length_a   1.000
_cell.length_b   1.000
_cell.length_c   1.000
_cell.angle_alpha   90.00
_cell.angle_beta   90.00
_cell.angle_gamma   90.00
#
_symmetry.space_group_name_H-M   'P 1'
#
loop_
_entity.id
_entity.type
_entity.pdbx_description
1 polymer ?
#
loop_
_entity_poly.entity_id
_entity_poly.type
_entity_poly.pdbx_seq_one_letter_code
_entity_poly.pdbx_strand_id
1 'polypeptide(L)'
;MSILTTVFLLGMMAVLFPKLNNAIFASSTEHNSLSAQYAAESGAKKAISTFYQSSQDWKWLNSWQDIGDAQYNVQISPVPSSPATAGAYTVTSTGREGNSSKTTHVTVTVSGGDPTGPAVPSGSDYAMYSDSNIILSGNLLLHGKLVAKGTVTRSGTVNYGDHDSAIIQNPKEKWWFADYNTFKTAKTAQSFLDSTNRPINTKITRSSDLTGQNYNNQTIIINGDLTMAGNKSFNNTTLLVSGNITYSGTMNFNSNCLVVAGNSITMSGSNLGGAVYISYGSITYSGILNGGAVYAKGNITSSGNNTITYSKEAMNYNQLIDDSSESGSASTVEVGTWY
;
A
#
# COMPACT_ATOMS: atom_id res chain seq x y z
N MET A 1 9.15 11.82 85.90
CA MET A 1 8.38 12.04 84.65
C MET A 1 9.12 11.57 83.40
N SER A 2 10.44 11.76 83.28
CA SER A 2 11.21 11.36 82.07
C SER A 2 11.24 9.84 81.80
N ILE A 3 11.33 8.99 82.83
CA ILE A 3 11.40 7.53 82.64
C ILE A 3 10.09 6.99 82.02
N LEU A 4 8.94 7.51 82.45
CA LEU A 4 7.63 7.06 81.97
C LEU A 4 7.41 7.46 80.50
N THR A 5 7.82 8.67 80.11
CA THR A 5 7.78 9.10 78.71
C THR A 5 8.74 8.30 77.84
N THR A 6 9.93 7.96 78.32
CA THR A 6 10.89 7.12 77.57
C THR A 6 10.37 5.69 77.38
N VAL A 7 9.80 5.06 78.42
CA VAL A 7 9.24 3.70 78.32
C VAL A 7 8.02 3.68 77.39
N PHE A 8 7.18 4.71 77.43
CA PHE A 8 6.04 4.84 76.53
C PHE A 8 6.48 5.00 75.06
N LEU A 9 7.48 5.84 74.78
CA LEU A 9 8.05 6.02 73.43
C LEU A 9 8.68 4.73 72.88
N LEU A 10 9.44 4.01 73.72
CA LEU A 10 10.03 2.73 73.34
C LEU A 10 8.95 1.66 73.07
N GLY A 11 7.88 1.64 73.87
CA GLY A 11 6.72 0.77 73.64
C GLY A 11 6.00 1.08 72.33
N MET A 12 5.78 2.36 72.02
CA MET A 12 5.18 2.76 70.73
C MET A 12 6.08 2.40 69.55
N MET A 13 7.40 2.63 69.66
CA MET A 13 8.36 2.24 68.64
C MET A 13 8.34 0.73 68.38
N ALA A 14 8.34 -0.10 69.43
CA ALA A 14 8.29 -1.55 69.30
C ALA A 14 7.04 -2.05 68.54
N VAL A 15 5.90 -1.35 68.66
CA VAL A 15 4.66 -1.68 67.96
C VAL A 15 4.63 -1.13 66.52
N LEU A 16 5.25 0.02 66.27
CA LEU A 16 5.22 0.68 64.97
C LEU A 16 6.26 0.13 63.97
N PHE A 17 7.44 -0.31 64.44
CA PHE A 17 8.51 -0.81 63.57
C PHE A 17 8.09 -2.01 62.70
N PRO A 18 7.43 -3.06 63.23
CA PRO A 18 6.96 -4.17 62.41
C PRO A 18 5.95 -3.74 61.33
N LYS A 19 5.07 -2.78 61.64
CA LYS A 19 4.07 -2.26 60.69
C LYS A 19 4.72 -1.42 59.58
N LEU A 20 5.70 -0.59 59.92
CA LEU A 20 6.50 0.17 58.95
C LEU A 20 7.28 -0.76 58.02
N ASN A 21 7.94 -1.78 58.56
CA ASN A 21 8.67 -2.76 57.75
C ASN A 21 7.74 -3.52 56.81
N ASN A 22 6.55 -3.93 57.28
CA ASN A 22 5.56 -4.58 56.43
C ASN A 22 5.03 -3.66 55.32
N ALA A 23 4.79 -2.38 55.61
CA ALA A 23 4.33 -1.40 54.62
C ALA A 23 5.41 -1.10 53.56
N ILE A 24 6.67 -0.97 53.97
CA ILE A 24 7.81 -0.76 53.06
C ILE A 24 8.01 -2.00 52.18
N PHE A 25 7.93 -3.20 52.76
CA PHE A 25 8.04 -4.45 52.00
C PHE A 25 6.90 -4.62 51.01
N ALA A 26 5.65 -4.32 51.42
CA ALA A 26 4.50 -4.33 50.52
C ALA A 26 4.68 -3.32 49.37
N SER A 27 5.09 -2.09 49.68
CA SER A 27 5.33 -1.04 48.67
C SER A 27 6.44 -1.41 47.68
N SER A 28 7.57 -1.96 48.16
CA SER A 28 8.64 -2.44 47.27
C SER A 28 8.20 -3.62 46.42
N THR A 29 7.40 -4.53 46.99
CA THR A 29 6.85 -5.67 46.25
C THR A 29 5.89 -5.22 45.16
N GLU A 30 5.02 -4.25 45.44
CA GLU A 30 4.10 -3.65 44.47
C GLU A 30 4.84 -2.90 43.36
N HIS A 31 5.84 -2.07 43.72
CA HIS A 31 6.70 -1.40 42.75
C HIS A 31 7.36 -2.41 41.80
N ASN A 32 8.03 -3.42 42.35
CA ASN A 32 8.67 -4.48 41.57
C ASN A 32 7.68 -5.23 40.68
N SER A 33 6.43 -5.41 41.13
CA SER A 33 5.37 -6.04 40.33
C SER A 33 4.96 -5.18 39.13
N LEU A 34 4.80 -3.87 39.34
CA LEU A 34 4.41 -2.91 38.31
C LEU A 34 5.52 -2.72 37.27
N SER A 35 6.78 -2.59 37.68
CA SER A 35 7.90 -2.47 36.75
C SER A 35 8.12 -3.77 35.96
N ALA A 36 7.95 -4.94 36.59
CA ALA A 36 8.00 -6.22 35.88
C ALA A 36 6.89 -6.31 34.81
N GLN A 37 5.68 -5.82 35.10
CA GLN A 37 4.60 -5.74 34.12
C GLN A 37 4.94 -4.77 32.99
N TYR A 38 5.42 -3.58 33.31
CA TYR A 38 5.83 -2.58 32.32
C TYR A 38 6.91 -3.12 31.38
N ALA A 39 7.90 -3.85 31.91
CA ALA A 39 8.94 -4.50 31.12
C ALA A 39 8.36 -5.57 30.18
N ALA A 40 7.42 -6.40 30.65
CA ALA A 40 6.73 -7.40 29.82
C ALA A 40 5.95 -6.75 28.66
N GLU A 41 5.17 -5.70 28.94
CA GLU A 41 4.44 -4.98 27.90
C GLU A 41 5.37 -4.31 26.89
N SER A 42 6.49 -3.76 27.36
CA SER A 42 7.51 -3.13 26.51
C SER A 42 8.17 -4.14 25.58
N GLY A 43 8.48 -5.34 26.08
CA GLY A 43 8.99 -6.44 25.26
C GLY A 43 8.00 -6.87 24.19
N ALA A 44 6.72 -7.02 24.53
CA ALA A 44 5.67 -7.33 23.57
C ALA A 44 5.52 -6.22 22.51
N LYS A 45 5.51 -4.94 22.91
CA LYS A 45 5.46 -3.79 21.99
C LYS A 45 6.66 -3.75 21.04
N LYS A 46 7.87 -4.04 21.52
CA LYS A 46 9.06 -4.15 20.67
C LYS A 46 8.88 -5.25 19.62
N ALA A 47 8.43 -6.43 20.02
CA ALA A 47 8.16 -7.53 19.09
C ALA A 47 7.15 -7.16 18.01
N ILE A 48 6.02 -6.55 18.40
CA ILE A 48 5.00 -6.04 17.48
C ILE A 48 5.61 -5.02 16.51
N SER A 49 6.41 -4.07 17.01
CA SER A 49 7.08 -3.09 16.16
C SER A 49 8.03 -3.73 15.15
N THR A 50 8.74 -4.80 15.53
CA THR A 50 9.61 -5.55 14.62
C THR A 50 8.82 -6.23 13.50
N PHE A 51 7.60 -6.72 13.76
CA PHE A 51 6.73 -7.25 12.69
C PHE A 51 6.35 -6.19 11.63
N TYR A 52 6.35 -4.90 11.97
CA TYR A 52 6.09 -3.80 11.03
C TYR A 52 7.35 -3.31 10.27
N GLN A 53 8.55 -3.76 10.65
CA GLN A 53 9.79 -3.33 10.00
C GLN A 53 10.04 -4.08 8.69
N SER A 54 10.64 -3.39 7.72
CA SER A 54 11.04 -3.97 6.42
C SER A 54 12.24 -4.92 6.53
N SER A 55 13.13 -4.68 7.50
CA SER A 55 14.25 -5.54 7.86
C SER A 55 14.05 -6.03 9.30
N GLN A 56 13.54 -7.26 9.45
CA GLN A 56 13.19 -7.82 10.74
C GLN A 56 14.41 -8.50 11.38
N ASP A 57 14.95 -7.91 12.44
CA ASP A 57 15.99 -8.54 13.24
C ASP A 57 15.39 -9.26 14.45
N TRP A 58 15.46 -10.58 14.44
CA TRP A 58 14.98 -11.46 15.50
C TRP A 58 16.10 -11.97 16.43
N LYS A 59 17.35 -11.52 16.26
CA LYS A 59 18.51 -12.01 17.05
C LYS A 59 18.37 -11.76 18.56
N TRP A 60 17.55 -10.79 18.95
CA TRP A 60 17.32 -10.43 20.35
C TRP A 60 16.28 -11.32 21.04
N LEU A 61 15.51 -12.13 20.30
CA LEU A 61 14.56 -13.08 20.88
C LEU A 61 15.26 -14.10 21.79
N ASN A 62 14.54 -14.63 22.77
CA ASN A 62 15.03 -15.60 23.76
C ASN A 62 16.23 -15.11 24.60
N SER A 63 16.50 -13.80 24.61
CA SER A 63 17.53 -13.18 25.44
C SER A 63 16.92 -12.10 26.34
N TRP A 64 17.51 -11.91 27.53
CA TRP A 64 17.11 -10.83 28.43
C TRP A 64 17.62 -9.50 27.89
N GLN A 65 16.74 -8.51 27.87
CA GLN A 65 16.97 -7.16 27.38
C GLN A 65 16.66 -6.19 28.51
N ASP A 66 17.50 -5.17 28.69
CA ASP A 66 17.33 -4.18 29.74
C ASP A 66 16.34 -3.07 29.33
N ILE A 67 15.53 -2.60 30.28
CA ILE A 67 14.66 -1.43 30.16
C ILE A 67 14.59 -0.68 31.50
N GLY A 68 15.44 0.33 31.65
CA GLY A 68 15.64 0.97 32.96
C GLY A 68 16.22 -0.02 33.96
N ASP A 69 15.60 -0.14 35.13
CA ASP A 69 16.00 -1.06 36.20
C ASP A 69 15.38 -2.48 36.06
N ALA A 70 14.50 -2.67 35.07
CA ALA A 70 13.83 -3.93 34.80
C ALA A 70 14.39 -4.62 33.54
N GLN A 71 14.08 -5.89 33.36
CA GLN A 71 14.48 -6.67 32.19
C GLN A 71 13.28 -7.38 31.56
N TYR A 72 13.32 -7.63 30.26
CA TYR A 72 12.32 -8.43 29.56
C TYR A 72 12.95 -9.49 28.65
N ASN A 73 12.26 -10.59 28.44
CA ASN A 73 12.59 -11.64 27.46
C ASN A 73 11.36 -11.88 26.60
N VAL A 74 11.55 -12.04 25.29
CA VAL A 74 10.46 -12.29 24.34
C VAL A 74 10.69 -13.61 23.63
N GLN A 75 9.64 -14.41 23.57
CA GLN A 75 9.53 -15.61 22.78
C GLN A 75 8.37 -15.48 21.81
N ILE A 76 8.52 -15.97 20.59
CA ILE A 76 7.47 -15.93 19.57
C ILE A 76 7.25 -17.35 19.05
N SER A 77 5.99 -17.77 19.01
CA SER A 77 5.58 -19.08 18.49
C SER A 77 4.53 -18.95 17.39
N PRO A 78 4.74 -19.50 16.18
CA PRO A 78 5.98 -20.15 15.73
C PRO A 78 7.16 -19.16 15.64
N VAL A 79 8.40 -19.66 15.63
CA VAL A 79 9.58 -18.79 15.48
C VAL A 79 9.51 -18.12 14.10
N PRO A 80 9.51 -16.78 14.01
CA PRO A 80 9.41 -16.08 12.74
C PRO A 80 10.69 -16.25 11.92
N SER A 81 10.54 -16.42 10.61
CA SER A 81 11.63 -16.19 9.65
C SER A 81 11.95 -14.69 9.55
N SER A 82 13.04 -14.34 8.88
CA SER A 82 13.33 -12.96 8.50
C SER A 82 13.29 -12.84 6.96
N PRO A 83 12.22 -12.25 6.37
CA PRO A 83 11.03 -11.68 7.01
C PRO A 83 10.04 -12.76 7.50
N ALA A 84 9.17 -12.40 8.46
CA ALA A 84 8.16 -13.29 9.04
C ALA A 84 7.11 -13.67 8.00
N THR A 85 6.77 -14.95 7.94
CA THR A 85 5.74 -15.48 7.03
C THR A 85 4.33 -15.05 7.44
N ALA A 86 3.37 -15.22 6.54
CA ALA A 86 1.97 -15.10 6.87
C ALA A 86 1.55 -16.12 7.94
N GLY A 87 0.75 -15.69 8.91
CA GLY A 87 0.22 -16.57 9.95
C GLY A 87 -0.08 -15.85 11.26
N ALA A 88 -0.61 -16.62 12.20
CA ALA A 88 -0.78 -16.17 13.58
C ALA A 88 0.48 -16.50 14.39
N TYR A 89 0.98 -15.50 15.10
CA TYR A 89 2.10 -15.59 16.01
C TYR A 89 1.63 -15.28 17.42
N THR A 90 2.10 -16.05 18.40
CA THR A 90 1.93 -15.74 19.81
C THR A 90 3.23 -15.17 20.34
N VAL A 91 3.21 -13.89 20.69
CA VAL A 91 4.29 -13.20 21.39
C VAL A 91 4.08 -13.42 22.88
N THR A 92 5.02 -14.08 23.53
CA THR A 92 5.09 -14.23 24.99
C THR A 92 6.24 -13.37 25.49
N SER A 93 5.94 -12.30 26.21
CA SER A 93 6.96 -11.47 26.84
C SER A 93 6.93 -11.62 28.35
N THR A 94 8.07 -11.94 28.95
CA THR A 94 8.23 -12.03 30.41
C THR A 94 9.13 -10.91 30.89
N GLY A 95 8.62 -10.02 31.74
CA GLY A 95 9.35 -8.96 32.40
C GLY A 95 9.69 -9.32 33.85
N ARG A 96 10.84 -8.86 34.35
CA ARG A 96 11.28 -9.06 35.74
C ARG A 96 11.92 -7.81 36.32
N GLU A 97 11.66 -7.56 37.60
CA GLU A 97 12.37 -6.60 38.46
C GLU A 97 12.51 -7.21 39.86
N GLY A 98 13.74 -7.34 40.35
CA GLY A 98 14.03 -8.03 41.61
C GLY A 98 13.51 -9.48 41.62
N ASN A 99 12.65 -9.79 42.60
CA ASN A 99 12.01 -11.11 42.75
C ASN A 99 10.62 -11.21 42.07
N SER A 100 10.16 -10.13 41.45
CA SER A 100 8.86 -10.09 40.76
C SER A 100 9.03 -10.42 39.27
N SER A 101 8.10 -11.20 38.74
CA SER A 101 8.03 -11.56 37.32
C SER A 101 6.58 -11.48 36.83
N LYS A 102 6.40 -10.98 35.60
CA LYS A 102 5.10 -10.87 34.92
C LYS A 102 5.24 -11.31 33.48
N THR A 103 4.19 -11.93 32.95
CA THR A 103 4.16 -12.39 31.56
C THR A 103 2.93 -11.80 30.86
N THR A 104 3.12 -11.37 29.62
CA THR A 104 2.08 -10.84 28.74
C THR A 104 2.04 -11.67 27.47
N HIS A 105 0.83 -12.03 27.03
CA HIS A 105 0.61 -12.72 25.77
C HIS A 105 -0.07 -11.79 24.77
N VAL A 106 0.47 -11.76 23.55
CA VAL A 106 -0.13 -11.01 22.44
C VAL A 106 -0.20 -11.91 21.22
N THR A 107 -1.40 -12.08 20.68
CA THR A 107 -1.58 -12.71 19.36
C THR A 107 -1.38 -11.65 18.29
N VAL A 108 -0.42 -11.90 17.40
CA VAL A 108 -0.09 -11.07 16.25
C VAL A 108 -0.46 -11.84 15.00
N THR A 109 -1.47 -11.38 14.28
CA THR A 109 -1.82 -11.98 12.97
C THR A 109 -1.07 -11.21 11.89
N VAL A 110 -0.04 -11.83 11.32
CA VAL A 110 0.68 -11.32 10.16
C VAL A 110 -0.07 -11.76 8.92
N SER A 111 -0.81 -10.84 8.31
CA SER A 111 -1.49 -11.11 7.05
C SER A 111 -0.55 -10.84 5.85
N GLY A 112 0.48 -11.67 5.62
CA GLY A 112 1.23 -11.78 4.33
C GLY A 112 0.54 -12.78 3.40
N GLY A 113 0.61 -12.86 2.08
CA GLY A 113 1.66 -12.52 1.15
C GLY A 113 2.38 -13.83 1.04
N ASP A 114 1.89 -14.73 0.19
CA ASP A 114 2.55 -16.03 -0.03
C ASP A 114 4.06 -15.78 -0.16
N PRO A 115 4.93 -16.42 0.64
CA PRO A 115 6.38 -16.25 0.54
C PRO A 115 6.96 -16.70 -0.81
N THR A 116 6.16 -17.33 -1.67
CA THR A 116 6.51 -17.64 -3.06
C THR A 116 6.08 -16.59 -4.07
N GLY A 117 5.27 -15.61 -3.65
CA GLY A 117 4.92 -14.45 -4.45
C GLY A 117 6.06 -13.42 -4.43
N PRO A 118 6.55 -12.94 -5.59
CA PRO A 118 7.62 -11.95 -5.60
C PRO A 118 7.18 -10.71 -4.84
N ALA A 119 8.00 -10.26 -3.89
CA ALA A 119 7.84 -8.95 -3.25
C ALA A 119 7.77 -7.90 -4.37
N VAL A 120 6.61 -7.28 -4.53
CA VAL A 120 6.43 -6.26 -5.56
C VAL A 120 7.00 -4.97 -4.99
N PRO A 121 7.98 -4.32 -5.66
CA PRO A 121 8.52 -3.06 -5.20
C PRO A 121 7.38 -2.07 -4.99
N SER A 122 7.37 -1.38 -3.85
CA SER A 122 6.49 -0.23 -3.64
C SER A 122 6.80 0.81 -4.72
N GLY A 123 5.94 0.90 -5.72
CA GLY A 123 6.14 1.78 -6.85
C GLY A 123 5.18 1.47 -7.98
N SER A 124 4.50 2.51 -8.45
CA SER A 124 3.58 2.59 -9.59
C SER A 124 4.24 2.27 -10.95
N ASP A 125 5.28 1.43 -10.98
CA ASP A 125 6.06 1.10 -12.17
C ASP A 125 5.47 -0.10 -12.92
N TYR A 126 4.14 -0.13 -13.05
CA TYR A 126 3.45 -1.17 -13.80
C TYR A 126 3.11 -0.67 -15.20
N ALA A 127 3.51 -1.46 -16.18
CA ALA A 127 3.01 -1.31 -17.55
C ALA A 127 1.50 -1.54 -17.59
N MET A 128 1.02 -2.50 -16.78
CA MET A 128 -0.40 -2.82 -16.63
C MET A 128 -0.71 -3.25 -15.19
N TYR A 129 -1.78 -2.71 -14.60
CA TYR A 129 -2.30 -3.13 -13.31
C TYR A 129 -3.83 -3.26 -13.31
N SER A 130 -4.32 -4.36 -12.75
CA SER A 130 -5.74 -4.64 -12.54
C SER A 130 -6.01 -5.00 -11.08
N ASP A 131 -6.96 -4.32 -10.43
CA ASP A 131 -7.51 -4.72 -9.11
C ASP A 131 -8.47 -5.93 -9.23
N SER A 132 -8.58 -6.50 -10.43
CA SER A 132 -9.32 -7.73 -10.75
C SER A 132 -8.47 -8.65 -11.65
N ASN A 133 -9.03 -9.24 -12.71
CA ASN A 133 -8.31 -10.14 -13.61
C ASN A 133 -7.68 -9.39 -14.80
N ILE A 134 -6.69 -10.04 -15.43
CA ILE A 134 -6.18 -9.66 -16.75
C ILE A 134 -6.36 -10.83 -17.70
N ILE A 135 -6.96 -10.57 -18.86
CA ILE A 135 -7.25 -11.55 -19.90
C ILE A 135 -6.50 -11.12 -21.17
N LEU A 136 -5.50 -11.91 -21.57
CA LEU A 136 -4.67 -11.66 -22.74
C LEU A 136 -4.99 -12.68 -23.83
N SER A 137 -5.55 -12.22 -24.94
CA SER A 137 -5.86 -13.06 -26.10
C SER A 137 -5.08 -12.64 -27.34
N GLY A 138 -4.02 -13.37 -27.68
CA GLY A 138 -3.11 -13.05 -28.78
C GLY A 138 -1.67 -12.87 -28.30
N ASN A 139 -0.85 -12.18 -29.09
CA ASN A 139 0.56 -11.97 -28.77
C ASN A 139 0.76 -10.66 -28.02
N LEU A 140 1.52 -10.68 -26.93
CA LEU A 140 1.92 -9.49 -26.17
C LEU A 140 3.44 -9.37 -26.17
N LEU A 141 3.98 -8.23 -26.60
CA LEU A 141 5.33 -7.80 -26.28
C LEU A 141 5.27 -6.87 -25.07
N LEU A 142 5.85 -7.30 -23.95
CA LEU A 142 5.81 -6.60 -22.67
C LEU A 142 7.19 -6.00 -22.35
N HIS A 143 7.23 -4.70 -22.12
CA HIS A 143 8.35 -3.97 -21.51
C HIS A 143 7.87 -3.34 -20.21
N GLY A 144 8.11 -4.01 -19.09
CA GLY A 144 7.67 -3.65 -17.74
C GLY A 144 6.84 -4.73 -17.06
N LYS A 145 6.23 -4.38 -15.92
CA LYS A 145 5.48 -5.33 -15.09
C LYS A 145 3.98 -5.30 -15.42
N LEU A 146 3.38 -6.49 -15.51
CA LEU A 146 1.96 -6.70 -15.60
C LEU A 146 1.47 -7.33 -14.31
N VAL A 147 0.46 -6.73 -13.70
CA VAL A 147 0.03 -7.05 -12.34
C VAL A 147 -1.48 -7.22 -12.30
N ALA A 148 -1.97 -8.39 -11.87
CA ALA A 148 -3.39 -8.62 -11.63
C ALA A 148 -3.61 -9.11 -10.20
N LYS A 149 -4.48 -8.45 -9.45
CA LYS A 149 -4.90 -8.92 -8.12
C LYS A 149 -5.66 -10.23 -8.15
N GLY A 150 -6.37 -10.49 -9.24
CA GLY A 150 -6.92 -11.79 -9.55
C GLY A 150 -5.95 -12.61 -10.40
N THR A 151 -6.49 -13.22 -11.45
CA THR A 151 -5.73 -14.10 -12.34
C THR A 151 -5.27 -13.38 -13.60
N VAL A 152 -4.16 -13.87 -14.18
CA VAL A 152 -3.76 -13.50 -15.56
C VAL A 152 -4.00 -14.71 -16.46
N THR A 153 -5.08 -14.66 -17.23
CA THR A 153 -5.43 -15.68 -18.22
C THR A 153 -4.80 -15.34 -19.56
N ARG A 154 -4.15 -16.31 -20.19
CA ARG A 154 -3.41 -16.12 -21.44
C ARG A 154 -3.85 -17.13 -22.48
N SER A 155 -4.33 -16.65 -23.60
CA SER A 155 -4.58 -17.42 -24.83
C SER A 155 -3.70 -16.84 -25.95
N GLY A 156 -2.41 -17.17 -25.93
CA GLY A 156 -1.39 -16.67 -26.87
C GLY A 156 0.00 -16.57 -26.23
N THR A 157 0.93 -15.86 -26.87
CA THR A 157 2.33 -15.75 -26.42
C THR A 157 2.59 -14.41 -25.73
N VAL A 158 3.36 -14.42 -24.65
CA VAL A 158 3.93 -13.21 -24.04
C VAL A 158 5.44 -13.23 -24.23
N ASN A 159 5.97 -12.23 -24.93
CA ASN A 159 7.39 -11.98 -25.10
C ASN A 159 7.81 -10.86 -24.15
N TYR A 160 8.85 -11.11 -23.37
CA TYR A 160 9.45 -10.10 -22.50
C TYR A 160 10.52 -9.36 -23.29
N GLY A 161 10.32 -8.05 -23.45
CA GLY A 161 11.20 -7.19 -24.24
C GLY A 161 12.40 -6.66 -23.47
N ASP A 162 12.46 -6.90 -22.16
CA ASP A 162 13.58 -6.59 -21.27
C ASP A 162 13.68 -7.64 -20.13
N HIS A 163 14.75 -7.56 -19.34
CA HIS A 163 15.03 -8.50 -18.25
C HIS A 163 14.18 -8.29 -16.99
N ASP A 164 13.57 -7.11 -16.83
CA ASP A 164 12.82 -6.72 -15.63
C ASP A 164 11.31 -6.94 -15.78
N SER A 165 10.87 -7.29 -16.99
CA SER A 165 9.48 -7.56 -17.32
C SER A 165 9.00 -8.83 -16.66
N ALA A 166 7.82 -8.76 -16.03
CA ALA A 166 7.24 -9.88 -15.31
C ALA A 166 5.72 -9.83 -15.32
N ILE A 167 5.12 -11.01 -15.20
CA ILE A 167 3.69 -11.16 -14.89
C ILE A 167 3.57 -11.54 -13.42
N ILE A 168 2.83 -10.75 -12.66
CA ILE A 168 2.59 -10.93 -11.23
C ILE A 168 1.08 -11.13 -11.04
N GLN A 169 0.70 -12.22 -10.38
CA GLN A 169 -0.69 -12.56 -10.09
C GLN A 169 -0.91 -12.59 -8.59
N ASN A 170 -2.12 -12.24 -8.16
CA ASN A 170 -2.51 -12.19 -6.76
C ASN A 170 -1.54 -11.44 -5.82
N PRO A 171 -0.94 -10.29 -6.23
CA PRO A 171 -0.21 -9.45 -5.29
C PRO A 171 -1.15 -8.90 -4.21
N LYS A 172 -0.55 -8.47 -3.10
CA LYS A 172 -1.27 -7.86 -1.96
C LYS A 172 -1.52 -6.37 -2.08
N GLU A 173 -1.28 -5.81 -3.26
CA GLU A 173 -1.43 -4.39 -3.50
C GLU A 173 -2.91 -3.99 -3.54
N LYS A 174 -3.20 -2.82 -2.97
CA LYS A 174 -4.51 -2.18 -3.06
C LYS A 174 -4.49 -1.18 -4.21
N TRP A 175 -5.62 -1.03 -4.87
CA TRP A 175 -5.86 0.12 -5.75
C TRP A 175 -5.48 1.43 -5.03
N TRP A 176 -4.46 2.13 -5.55
CA TRP A 176 -3.86 3.30 -4.89
C TRP A 176 -4.33 4.64 -5.45
N PHE A 177 -5.06 4.65 -6.58
CA PHE A 177 -5.71 5.89 -7.02
C PHE A 177 -6.88 6.21 -6.07
N ALA A 178 -7.01 7.48 -5.68
CA ALA A 178 -8.19 7.97 -4.96
C ALA A 178 -9.48 7.66 -5.74
N ASP A 179 -10.67 7.76 -5.15
CA ASP A 179 -11.91 7.60 -5.92
C ASP A 179 -11.98 8.60 -7.09
N TYR A 180 -12.78 8.27 -8.11
CA TYR A 180 -12.85 9.09 -9.32
C TYR A 180 -13.16 10.56 -9.05
N ASN A 181 -14.06 10.89 -8.12
CA ASN A 181 -14.43 12.29 -7.87
C ASN A 181 -13.29 13.05 -7.21
N THR A 182 -12.62 12.43 -6.24
CA THR A 182 -11.42 12.98 -5.61
C THR A 182 -10.30 13.15 -6.62
N PHE A 183 -10.03 12.12 -7.43
CA PHE A 183 -9.02 12.15 -8.48
C PHE A 183 -9.31 13.24 -9.53
N LYS A 184 -10.54 13.29 -10.05
CA LYS A 184 -10.98 14.30 -11.02
C LYS A 184 -10.81 15.71 -10.45
N THR A 185 -11.27 15.93 -9.21
CA THR A 185 -11.14 17.24 -8.56
C THR A 185 -9.67 17.63 -8.43
N ALA A 186 -8.82 16.73 -7.94
CA ALA A 186 -7.38 16.98 -7.83
C ALA A 186 -6.73 17.29 -9.19
N LYS A 187 -7.08 16.57 -10.25
CA LYS A 187 -6.54 16.77 -11.61
C LYS A 187 -7.18 17.92 -12.38
N THR A 188 -8.14 18.63 -11.79
CA THR A 188 -8.74 19.85 -12.37
C THR A 188 -8.44 21.09 -11.51
N ALA A 189 -7.85 20.91 -10.34
CA ALA A 189 -7.39 22.01 -9.50
C ALA A 189 -6.31 22.82 -10.23
N GLN A 190 -6.31 24.14 -10.02
CA GLN A 190 -5.41 25.07 -10.70
C GLN A 190 -3.93 24.65 -10.57
N SER A 191 -3.52 24.14 -9.42
CA SER A 191 -2.17 23.65 -9.17
C SER A 191 -1.74 22.53 -10.14
N PHE A 192 -2.64 21.62 -10.50
CA PHE A 192 -2.37 20.59 -11.50
C PHE A 192 -2.28 21.18 -12.91
N LEU A 193 -3.18 22.11 -13.25
CA LEU A 193 -3.20 22.77 -14.57
C LEU A 193 -1.91 23.57 -14.82
N ASP A 194 -1.43 24.27 -13.80
CA ASP A 194 -0.20 25.08 -13.86
C ASP A 194 1.03 24.18 -14.02
N SER A 195 1.08 23.07 -13.29
CA SER A 195 2.21 22.14 -13.30
C SER A 195 2.38 21.33 -14.58
N THR A 196 1.31 21.15 -15.37
CA THR A 196 1.33 20.38 -16.62
C THR A 196 1.10 21.26 -17.87
N ASN A 197 0.87 22.56 -17.67
CA ASN A 197 0.52 23.53 -18.72
C ASN A 197 -0.68 23.08 -19.58
N ARG A 198 -1.75 22.57 -18.92
CA ARG A 198 -2.95 22.03 -19.58
C ARG A 198 -4.20 22.78 -19.15
N PRO A 199 -4.53 23.94 -19.75
CA PRO A 199 -5.77 24.65 -19.43
C PRO A 199 -7.01 23.78 -19.67
N ILE A 200 -8.03 23.93 -18.83
CA ILE A 200 -9.34 23.29 -19.05
C ILE A 200 -9.99 23.92 -20.28
N ASN A 201 -10.33 23.08 -21.27
CA ASN A 201 -11.13 23.49 -22.40
C ASN A 201 -12.61 23.48 -22.02
N THR A 202 -13.12 24.64 -21.65
CA THR A 202 -14.52 24.83 -21.25
C THR A 202 -15.53 24.70 -22.41
N LYS A 203 -15.07 24.64 -23.67
CA LYS A 203 -15.92 24.47 -24.85
C LYS A 203 -16.27 23.01 -25.14
N ILE A 204 -15.53 22.07 -24.57
CA ILE A 204 -15.73 20.63 -24.79
C ILE A 204 -16.24 20.03 -23.49
N THR A 205 -17.54 19.81 -23.42
CA THR A 205 -18.23 19.30 -22.23
C THR A 205 -18.97 18.00 -22.48
N ARG A 206 -19.20 17.66 -23.74
CA ARG A 206 -19.92 16.49 -24.22
C ARG A 206 -19.19 15.83 -25.38
N SER A 207 -19.47 14.56 -25.61
CA SER A 207 -18.90 13.79 -26.73
C SER A 207 -19.07 14.46 -28.10
N SER A 208 -20.21 15.12 -28.33
CA SER A 208 -20.53 15.82 -29.58
C SER A 208 -19.64 17.03 -29.86
N ASP A 209 -18.99 17.58 -28.84
CA ASP A 209 -18.16 18.78 -28.97
C ASP A 209 -16.78 18.45 -29.57
N LEU A 210 -16.40 17.16 -29.60
CA LEU A 210 -15.14 16.66 -30.19
C LEU A 210 -15.22 16.51 -31.72
N THR A 211 -15.52 17.60 -32.42
CA THR A 211 -15.66 17.62 -33.89
C THR A 211 -14.34 17.73 -34.64
N GLY A 212 -13.28 18.24 -33.98
CA GLY A 212 -11.93 18.35 -34.54
C GLY A 212 -11.14 17.04 -34.57
N GLN A 213 -9.96 17.12 -35.21
CA GLN A 213 -8.98 16.03 -35.36
C GLN A 213 -7.80 16.14 -34.39
N ASN A 214 -7.47 17.35 -33.91
CA ASN A 214 -6.28 17.59 -33.09
C ASN A 214 -6.67 18.27 -31.78
N TYR A 215 -6.20 17.71 -30.66
CA TYR A 215 -6.44 18.20 -29.32
C TYR A 215 -5.12 18.23 -28.57
N ASN A 216 -4.55 19.42 -28.38
CA ASN A 216 -3.21 19.56 -27.84
C ASN A 216 -3.19 20.51 -26.63
N ASN A 217 -2.37 20.20 -25.63
CA ASN A 217 -2.09 21.05 -24.46
C ASN A 217 -3.37 21.52 -23.75
N GLN A 218 -4.26 20.60 -23.41
CA GLN A 218 -5.52 20.96 -22.77
C GLN A 218 -6.04 19.84 -21.88
N THR A 219 -6.95 20.21 -20.99
CA THR A 219 -7.74 19.30 -20.17
C THR A 219 -9.18 19.31 -20.65
N ILE A 220 -9.70 18.15 -21.02
CA ILE A 220 -11.06 17.95 -21.51
C ILE A 220 -11.83 17.17 -20.45
N ILE A 221 -13.00 17.69 -20.05
CA ILE A 221 -13.83 17.09 -19.02
C ILE A 221 -15.21 16.82 -19.60
N ILE A 222 -15.63 15.56 -19.58
CA ILE A 222 -16.94 15.15 -20.08
C ILE A 222 -17.72 14.50 -18.94
N ASN A 223 -18.84 15.15 -18.57
CA ASN A 223 -19.77 14.63 -17.58
C ASN A 223 -20.81 13.74 -18.28
N GLY A 224 -20.41 12.52 -18.61
CA GLY A 224 -21.23 11.54 -19.32
C GLY A 224 -20.35 10.51 -20.03
N ASP A 225 -20.94 9.80 -20.98
CA ASP A 225 -20.19 8.91 -21.87
C ASP A 225 -19.48 9.69 -22.97
N LEU A 226 -18.34 9.17 -23.39
CA LEU A 226 -17.57 9.66 -24.53
C LEU A 226 -17.48 8.57 -25.59
N THR A 227 -17.94 8.89 -26.79
CA THR A 227 -17.77 8.05 -27.97
C THR A 227 -16.96 8.80 -29.03
N MET A 228 -15.81 8.25 -29.40
CA MET A 228 -14.96 8.83 -30.44
C MET A 228 -14.82 7.85 -31.61
N ALA A 229 -15.01 8.35 -32.82
CA ALA A 229 -14.79 7.58 -34.04
C ALA A 229 -13.88 8.35 -35.00
N GLY A 230 -13.21 7.60 -35.88
CA GLY A 230 -12.31 8.15 -36.89
C GLY A 230 -10.92 8.48 -36.33
N ASN A 231 -10.18 9.31 -37.07
CA ASN A 231 -8.82 9.68 -36.70
C ASN A 231 -8.83 10.90 -35.78
N LYS A 232 -8.26 10.75 -34.59
CA LYS A 232 -8.02 11.87 -33.66
C LYS A 232 -6.61 11.78 -33.08
N SER A 233 -6.00 12.94 -32.88
CA SER A 233 -4.67 13.10 -32.32
C SER A 233 -4.76 13.91 -31.04
N PHE A 234 -4.11 13.39 -30.00
CA PHE A 234 -4.02 14.00 -28.69
C PHE A 234 -2.54 14.15 -28.33
N ASN A 235 -2.11 15.36 -28.01
CA ASN A 235 -0.76 15.61 -27.52
C ASN A 235 -0.84 16.36 -26.20
N ASN A 236 -0.13 15.89 -25.17
CA ASN A 236 -0.10 16.52 -23.87
C ASN A 236 -1.51 16.88 -23.36
N THR A 237 -2.45 15.93 -23.49
CA THR A 237 -3.87 16.15 -23.19
C THR A 237 -4.33 15.27 -22.04
N THR A 238 -5.11 15.86 -21.13
CA THR A 238 -5.84 15.12 -20.10
C THR A 238 -7.29 15.00 -20.50
N LEU A 239 -7.83 13.79 -20.45
CA LEU A 239 -9.22 13.49 -20.76
C LEU A 239 -9.85 12.83 -19.53
N LEU A 240 -10.76 13.53 -18.88
CA LEU A 240 -11.50 13.06 -17.70
C LEU A 240 -12.97 12.86 -18.08
N VAL A 241 -13.43 11.62 -18.04
CA VAL A 241 -14.80 11.25 -18.45
C VAL A 241 -15.48 10.55 -17.29
N SER A 242 -16.65 11.03 -16.86
CA SER A 242 -17.33 10.44 -15.70
C SER A 242 -18.02 9.11 -16.01
N GLY A 243 -18.39 8.90 -17.28
CA GLY A 243 -18.99 7.68 -17.77
C GLY A 243 -17.97 6.75 -18.44
N ASN A 244 -18.42 6.08 -19.49
CA ASN A 244 -17.62 5.19 -20.31
C ASN A 244 -16.88 5.95 -21.40
N ILE A 245 -15.70 5.48 -21.75
CA ILE A 245 -14.97 5.91 -22.95
C ILE A 245 -15.03 4.77 -23.95
N THR A 246 -15.61 5.01 -25.11
CA THR A 246 -15.57 4.10 -26.25
C THR A 246 -14.88 4.80 -27.41
N TYR A 247 -13.88 4.16 -27.99
CA TYR A 247 -13.37 4.64 -29.27
C TYR A 247 -13.00 3.53 -30.25
N SER A 248 -13.21 3.85 -31.52
CA SER A 248 -12.96 2.97 -32.67
C SER A 248 -12.25 3.75 -33.78
N GLY A 249 -11.08 3.28 -34.20
CA GLY A 249 -10.28 3.90 -35.27
C GLY A 249 -8.83 4.15 -34.85
N THR A 250 -8.13 5.01 -35.60
CA THR A 250 -6.75 5.37 -35.30
C THR A 250 -6.71 6.54 -34.31
N MET A 251 -6.35 6.25 -33.06
CA MET A 251 -6.22 7.27 -32.01
C MET A 251 -4.75 7.45 -31.67
N ASN A 252 -4.21 8.63 -31.97
CA ASN A 252 -2.83 8.95 -31.67
C ASN A 252 -2.77 9.72 -30.36
N PHE A 253 -2.80 9.02 -29.23
CA PHE A 253 -2.40 9.62 -27.97
C PHE A 253 -0.88 9.64 -27.89
N ASN A 254 -0.27 10.80 -28.02
CA ASN A 254 1.18 10.94 -27.94
C ASN A 254 1.63 11.00 -26.46
N SER A 255 2.94 10.92 -26.24
CA SER A 255 3.55 10.92 -24.91
C SER A 255 2.94 11.98 -23.99
N ASN A 256 2.83 11.62 -22.71
CA ASN A 256 2.27 12.42 -21.62
C ASN A 256 0.75 12.52 -21.57
N CYS A 257 -0.02 11.99 -22.52
CA CYS A 257 -1.48 12.00 -22.37
C CYS A 257 -1.96 11.20 -21.14
N LEU A 258 -3.07 11.65 -20.54
CA LEU A 258 -3.77 10.98 -19.45
C LEU A 258 -5.24 10.80 -19.83
N VAL A 259 -5.71 9.57 -19.82
CA VAL A 259 -7.09 9.20 -20.15
C VAL A 259 -7.72 8.51 -18.97
N VAL A 260 -8.77 9.09 -18.40
CA VAL A 260 -9.43 8.57 -17.21
C VAL A 260 -10.94 8.44 -17.40
N ALA A 261 -11.47 7.25 -17.14
CA ALA A 261 -12.90 6.97 -17.15
C ALA A 261 -13.41 6.61 -15.75
N GLY A 262 -14.53 7.22 -15.34
CA GLY A 262 -15.23 6.88 -14.11
C GLY A 262 -15.89 5.49 -14.15
N ASN A 263 -16.22 5.00 -15.35
CA ASN A 263 -16.72 3.64 -15.58
C ASN A 263 -15.70 2.82 -16.36
N SER A 264 -15.97 2.44 -17.61
CA SER A 264 -15.08 1.56 -18.38
C SER A 264 -14.45 2.26 -19.59
N ILE A 265 -13.31 1.74 -20.06
CA ILE A 265 -12.68 2.15 -21.33
C ILE A 265 -12.74 0.97 -22.30
N THR A 266 -13.28 1.20 -23.50
CA THR A 266 -13.29 0.23 -24.60
C THR A 266 -12.64 0.84 -25.83
N MET A 267 -11.61 0.18 -26.36
CA MET A 267 -10.71 0.71 -27.37
C MET A 267 -10.51 -0.30 -28.49
N SER A 268 -10.58 0.14 -29.74
CA SER A 268 -10.25 -0.72 -30.88
C SER A 268 -9.54 0.09 -31.96
N GLY A 269 -8.37 -0.36 -32.38
CA GLY A 269 -7.55 0.33 -33.37
C GLY A 269 -6.20 -0.34 -33.60
N SER A 270 -5.48 0.06 -34.64
CA SER A 270 -4.13 -0.44 -34.91
C SER A 270 -3.07 0.20 -34.01
N ASN A 271 -3.28 1.45 -33.61
CA ASN A 271 -2.41 2.21 -32.71
C ASN A 271 -3.27 2.95 -31.67
N LEU A 272 -2.98 2.71 -30.41
CA LEU A 272 -3.64 3.33 -29.25
C LEU A 272 -2.70 4.35 -28.57
N GLY A 273 -1.46 4.49 -29.04
CA GLY A 273 -0.51 5.52 -28.59
C GLY A 273 0.14 5.24 -27.24
N GLY A 274 0.73 6.29 -26.67
CA GLY A 274 1.64 6.31 -25.52
C GLY A 274 1.08 6.96 -24.25
N ALA A 275 -0.21 6.79 -23.97
CA ALA A 275 -0.89 7.44 -22.83
C ALA A 275 -0.90 6.60 -21.56
N VAL A 276 -1.16 7.26 -20.43
CA VAL A 276 -1.61 6.58 -19.21
C VAL A 276 -3.13 6.46 -19.22
N TYR A 277 -3.64 5.23 -19.19
CA TYR A 277 -5.05 4.91 -19.15
C TYR A 277 -5.45 4.47 -17.74
N ILE A 278 -6.48 5.10 -17.17
CA ILE A 278 -7.02 4.76 -15.84
C ILE A 278 -8.52 4.56 -15.95
N SER A 279 -9.01 3.41 -15.52
CA SER A 279 -10.43 3.09 -15.48
C SER A 279 -10.85 2.70 -14.07
N TYR A 280 -11.88 3.35 -13.55
CA TYR A 280 -12.48 2.97 -12.26
C TYR A 280 -13.45 1.77 -12.38
N GLY A 281 -13.65 1.28 -13.60
CA GLY A 281 -14.24 0.00 -13.97
C GLY A 281 -13.23 -0.81 -14.79
N SER A 282 -13.68 -1.41 -15.90
CA SER A 282 -12.83 -2.30 -16.72
C SER A 282 -12.15 -1.56 -17.88
N ILE A 283 -11.10 -2.15 -18.45
CA ILE A 283 -10.51 -1.74 -19.73
C ILE A 283 -10.56 -2.92 -20.70
N THR A 284 -11.10 -2.70 -21.90
CA THR A 284 -11.03 -3.66 -23.01
C THR A 284 -10.37 -3.00 -24.19
N TYR A 285 -9.33 -3.62 -24.75
CA TYR A 285 -8.68 -3.08 -25.93
C TYR A 285 -8.17 -4.12 -26.92
N SER A 286 -8.06 -3.68 -28.17
CA SER A 286 -7.30 -4.34 -29.23
C SER A 286 -6.47 -3.30 -29.96
N GLY A 287 -5.14 -3.47 -29.97
CA GLY A 287 -4.22 -2.55 -30.65
C GLY A 287 -2.87 -2.35 -29.95
N ILE A 288 -1.97 -1.62 -30.59
CA ILE A 288 -0.62 -1.38 -30.06
C ILE A 288 -0.64 -0.21 -29.07
N LEU A 289 -0.16 -0.42 -27.83
CA LEU A 289 0.06 0.61 -26.81
C LEU A 289 1.56 0.92 -26.70
N ASN A 290 2.01 1.92 -27.45
CA ASN A 290 3.43 2.26 -27.52
C ASN A 290 3.77 3.39 -26.54
N GLY A 291 4.05 3.02 -25.29
CA GLY A 291 4.37 3.93 -24.19
C GLY A 291 3.20 4.13 -23.22
N GLY A 292 3.52 4.55 -21.99
CA GLY A 292 2.53 4.87 -20.96
C GLY A 292 2.26 3.70 -20.01
N ALA A 293 1.01 3.53 -19.59
CA ALA A 293 0.60 2.49 -18.65
C ALA A 293 -0.92 2.29 -18.64
N VAL A 294 -1.40 1.12 -18.21
CA VAL A 294 -2.83 0.77 -18.18
C VAL A 294 -3.26 0.33 -16.79
N TYR A 295 -4.21 1.04 -16.20
CA TYR A 295 -4.72 0.79 -14.85
C TYR A 295 -6.23 0.59 -14.86
N ALA A 296 -6.72 -0.49 -14.28
CA ALA A 296 -8.15 -0.73 -14.12
C ALA A 296 -8.48 -1.22 -12.72
N LYS A 297 -9.59 -0.73 -12.16
CA LYS A 297 -10.16 -1.30 -10.93
C LYS A 297 -10.92 -2.62 -11.22
N GLY A 298 -11.51 -2.70 -12.41
CA GLY A 298 -12.13 -3.91 -12.97
C GLY A 298 -11.14 -4.74 -13.78
N ASN A 299 -11.65 -5.55 -14.70
CA ASN A 299 -10.80 -6.41 -15.53
C ASN A 299 -10.06 -5.60 -16.61
N ILE A 300 -8.88 -6.08 -17.01
CA ILE A 300 -8.23 -5.66 -18.26
C ILE A 300 -8.30 -6.80 -19.27
N THR A 301 -8.92 -6.57 -20.42
CA THR A 301 -9.00 -7.53 -21.52
C THR A 301 -8.27 -6.98 -22.73
N SER A 302 -7.22 -7.66 -23.16
CA SER A 302 -6.44 -7.32 -24.36
C SER A 302 -6.66 -8.39 -25.42
N SER A 303 -6.87 -7.99 -26.67
CA SER A 303 -6.98 -8.93 -27.79
C SER A 303 -6.10 -8.54 -28.99
N GLY A 304 -5.63 -9.52 -29.77
CA GLY A 304 -4.77 -9.32 -30.94
C GLY A 304 -3.27 -9.24 -30.61
N ASN A 305 -2.51 -8.61 -31.50
CA ASN A 305 -1.08 -8.35 -31.29
C ASN A 305 -0.90 -7.01 -30.60
N ASN A 306 -0.40 -7.03 -29.38
CA ASN A 306 -0.25 -5.87 -28.53
C ASN A 306 1.22 -5.70 -28.15
N THR A 307 1.69 -4.47 -28.10
CA THR A 307 2.93 -4.11 -27.40
C THR A 307 2.51 -3.20 -26.25
N ILE A 308 3.14 -3.35 -25.10
CA ILE A 308 3.00 -2.43 -23.97
C ILE A 308 4.38 -2.11 -23.45
N THR A 309 4.68 -0.81 -23.41
CA THR A 309 5.93 -0.29 -22.88
C THR A 309 5.63 0.67 -21.76
N TYR A 310 6.04 0.31 -20.53
CA TYR A 310 5.95 1.21 -19.39
C TYR A 310 6.73 2.50 -19.66
N SER A 311 6.11 3.66 -19.40
CA SER A 311 6.79 4.96 -19.49
C SER A 311 6.76 5.68 -18.13
N LYS A 312 7.89 5.62 -17.43
CA LYS A 312 8.12 6.42 -16.22
C LYS A 312 7.98 7.92 -16.49
N GLU A 313 8.42 8.37 -17.67
CA GLU A 313 8.26 9.77 -18.09
C GLU A 313 6.79 10.18 -18.15
N ALA A 314 5.93 9.38 -18.81
CA ALA A 314 4.50 9.68 -18.90
C ALA A 314 3.83 9.65 -17.51
N MET A 315 4.22 8.73 -16.63
CA MET A 315 3.71 8.66 -15.26
C MET A 315 4.12 9.88 -14.41
N ASN A 316 5.39 10.29 -14.49
CA ASN A 316 5.91 11.48 -13.82
C ASN A 316 5.27 12.76 -14.34
N TYR A 317 5.17 12.90 -15.67
CA TYR A 317 4.53 14.06 -16.28
C TYR A 317 3.09 14.24 -15.80
N ASN A 318 2.37 13.13 -15.62
CA ASN A 318 1.00 13.14 -15.12
C ASN A 318 0.89 13.17 -13.58
N GLN A 319 2.03 13.23 -12.88
CA GLN A 319 2.13 13.22 -11.42
C GLN A 319 1.32 12.07 -10.83
N LEU A 320 1.58 10.87 -11.33
CA LEU A 320 0.95 9.62 -10.90
C LEU A 320 1.90 8.71 -10.14
N ILE A 321 3.20 9.04 -10.14
CA ILE A 321 4.19 8.44 -9.26
C ILE A 321 4.24 9.32 -8.02
N ASP A 322 3.99 8.73 -6.87
CA ASP A 322 4.37 9.33 -5.61
C ASP A 322 5.83 8.96 -5.35
N ASP A 323 6.74 9.93 -5.46
CA ASP A 323 8.15 9.78 -5.07
C ASP A 323 8.31 9.75 -3.53
N SER A 324 7.20 9.81 -2.77
CA SER A 324 7.22 9.52 -1.34
C SER A 324 7.59 8.05 -1.15
N SER A 325 8.83 7.85 -0.73
CA SER A 325 9.44 6.59 -0.34
C SER A 325 8.83 6.02 0.95
N GLU A 326 7.50 6.00 1.06
CA GLU A 326 6.82 5.16 2.03
C GLU A 326 6.81 3.74 1.46
N SER A 327 7.87 3.02 1.81
CA SER A 327 8.05 1.59 1.59
C SER A 327 6.79 0.82 1.99
N GLY A 328 5.92 0.57 1.02
CA GLY A 328 4.71 -0.23 1.13
C GLY A 328 5.00 -1.72 1.28
N SER A 329 5.78 -2.11 2.29
CA SER A 329 5.69 -3.45 2.87
C SER A 329 4.61 -3.41 3.95
N ALA A 330 3.36 -3.15 3.55
CA ALA A 330 2.24 -3.22 4.48
C ALA A 330 1.87 -4.69 4.71
N SER A 331 2.64 -5.38 5.57
CA SER A 331 2.05 -6.44 6.38
C SER A 331 1.00 -5.77 7.26
N THR A 332 -0.29 -5.96 6.96
CA THR A 332 -1.34 -5.65 7.93
C THR A 332 -1.14 -6.60 9.11
N VAL A 333 -0.51 -6.08 10.15
CA VAL A 333 -0.43 -6.74 11.45
C VAL A 333 -1.66 -6.31 12.22
N GLU A 334 -2.55 -7.26 12.46
CA GLU A 334 -3.65 -7.09 13.40
C GLU A 334 -3.20 -7.60 14.76
N VAL A 335 -3.20 -6.71 15.75
CA VAL A 335 -2.91 -7.05 17.15
C VAL A 335 -4.22 -7.51 17.79
N GLY A 336 -4.26 -8.76 18.23
CA GLY A 336 -5.40 -9.35 18.92
C GLY A 336 -5.54 -8.92 20.38
N THR A 337 -6.27 -9.72 21.15
CA THR A 337 -6.54 -9.50 22.58
C THR A 337 -5.28 -9.52 23.43
N TRP A 338 -5.17 -8.56 24.34
CA TRP A 338 -4.18 -8.52 25.42
C TRP A 338 -4.72 -9.30 26.62
N TYR A 339 -3.95 -10.25 27.14
CA TYR A 339 -4.26 -10.93 28.40
C TYR A 339 -2.98 -11.42 29.09
#